data_AF-A0A539DUM6-F1
#
_entry.id   AF-A0A539DUM6-F1
#
_cell.length_a   1.000
_cell.length_b   1.000
_cell.length_c   1.000
_cell.angle_alpha   90.00
_cell.angle_beta   90.00
_cell.angle_gamma   90.00
#
_symmetry.space_group_name_H-M   'P 1'
#
loop_
_entity.id
_entity.type
_entity.pdbx_description
1 polymer ?
#
loop_
_entity_poly.entity_id
_entity_poly.type
_entity_poly.pdbx_seq_one_letter_code
_entity_poly.pdbx_strand_id
1 'polypeptide(L)'
;MRRCRWCRIVLAPGRSGRRQGPGRPREFCSQRCRQWDWVSRQRARELALSDGELVMARGELDSLHDDLYVLSCAVADAQRDLEDEMTLDECLRSLRWLLEAAEPLTVRRLGTPA
;
A
#
# COMPACT_ATOMS: atom_id res chain seq x y z
N MET A 1 -6.75 13.31 4.95
CA MET A 1 -6.44 13.28 3.50
C MET A 1 -7.39 12.31 2.79
N ARG A 2 -7.90 12.62 1.60
CA ARG A 2 -8.75 11.67 0.84
C ARG A 2 -7.85 10.68 0.08
N ARG A 3 -8.27 9.42 0.04
CA ARG A 3 -7.58 8.34 -0.70
C ARG A 3 -8.47 7.84 -1.84
N CYS A 4 -7.86 7.34 -2.91
CA CYS A 4 -8.58 6.63 -3.96
C CYS A 4 -9.37 5.47 -3.35
N ARG A 5 -10.66 5.32 -3.69
CA ARG A 5 -11.49 4.22 -3.18
C ARG A 5 -10.97 2.84 -3.61
N TRP A 6 -10.30 2.76 -4.75
CA TRP A 6 -9.66 1.55 -5.28
C TRP A 6 -8.22 1.37 -4.75
N CYS A 7 -7.23 2.01 -5.38
CA CYS A 7 -5.81 1.79 -5.09
C CYS A 7 -5.25 2.50 -3.84
N ARG A 8 -6.09 3.16 -3.04
CA ARG A 8 -5.73 3.83 -1.77
C ARG A 8 -4.66 4.93 -1.81
N ILE A 9 -4.13 5.28 -2.99
CA ILE A 9 -3.18 6.38 -3.15
C ILE A 9 -3.80 7.70 -2.64
N VAL A 10 -2.97 8.54 -2.02
CA VAL A 10 -3.40 9.85 -1.55
C VAL A 10 -3.82 10.70 -2.76
N LEU A 11 -5.03 11.23 -2.70
CA LEU A 11 -5.52 12.19 -3.68
C LEU A 11 -4.95 13.56 -3.28
N ALA A 12 -3.73 13.88 -3.74
CA ALA A 12 -3.01 15.09 -3.37
C ALA A 12 -3.82 16.37 -3.68
N PRO A 13 -3.94 17.33 -2.73
CA PRO A 13 -4.50 18.64 -3.01
C PRO A 13 -3.60 19.39 -4.00
N GLY A 14 -4.09 19.57 -5.24
CA GLY A 14 -3.32 20.06 -6.40
C GLY A 14 -2.40 18.96 -6.98
N ARG A 15 -2.69 18.28 -8.11
CA ARG A 15 -3.25 18.68 -9.41
C ARG A 15 -4.78 18.61 -9.56
N SER A 16 -5.50 18.37 -8.46
CA SER A 16 -6.97 18.63 -8.29
C SER A 16 -7.54 18.13 -6.95
N GLY A 17 -6.73 17.73 -5.95
CA GLY A 17 -7.26 17.15 -4.69
C GLY A 17 -7.98 18.09 -3.72
N ARG A 18 -8.23 19.33 -4.11
CA ARG A 18 -9.45 20.07 -3.78
C ARG A 18 -9.74 20.87 -5.05
N ARG A 19 -10.83 20.59 -5.77
CA ARG A 19 -11.41 21.69 -6.55
C ARG A 19 -11.82 22.71 -5.48
N GLN A 20 -11.08 23.80 -5.39
CA GLN A 20 -11.55 25.01 -4.72
C GLN A 20 -12.64 25.56 -5.64
N GLY A 21 -13.81 24.94 -5.61
CA GLY A 21 -14.89 25.23 -6.55
C GLY A 21 -16.06 24.28 -6.38
N PRO A 22 -17.27 24.67 -6.81
CA PRO A 22 -18.46 23.85 -6.72
C PRO A 22 -18.27 22.58 -7.57
N GLY A 23 -18.18 21.42 -6.92
CA GLY A 23 -18.03 20.14 -7.60
C GLY A 23 -17.89 18.96 -6.64
N ARG A 24 -18.37 17.79 -7.07
CA ARG A 24 -18.27 16.55 -6.30
C ARG A 24 -16.80 16.21 -6.03
N PRO A 25 -16.40 15.94 -4.77
CA PRO A 25 -15.04 15.53 -4.46
C PRO A 25 -14.60 14.32 -5.27
N ARG A 26 -13.34 14.30 -5.73
CA ARG A 26 -12.77 13.12 -6.41
C ARG A 26 -12.72 11.94 -5.44
N GLU A 27 -13.17 10.78 -5.93
CA GLU A 27 -13.11 9.50 -5.22
C GLU A 27 -12.05 8.56 -5.79
N PHE A 28 -11.60 8.80 -7.02
CA PHE A 28 -10.68 7.93 -7.76
C PHE A 28 -9.52 8.73 -8.37
N CYS A 29 -8.32 8.15 -8.38
CA CYS A 29 -7.14 8.79 -8.95
C CYS A 29 -7.15 8.77 -10.49
N SER A 30 -7.86 7.83 -11.13
CA SER A 30 -7.98 7.68 -12.59
C SER A 30 -9.29 7.00 -13.00
N GLN A 31 -9.63 7.05 -14.28
CA GLN A 31 -10.78 6.29 -14.84
C GLN A 31 -10.59 4.78 -14.69
N ARG A 32 -9.37 4.26 -14.88
CA ARG A 32 -9.03 2.85 -14.65
C ARG A 32 -9.42 2.40 -13.23
N CYS A 33 -9.07 3.17 -12.20
CA CYS A 33 -9.44 2.86 -10.81
C CYS A 33 -10.96 2.87 -10.58
N ARG A 34 -11.71 3.74 -11.26
CA ARG A 34 -13.18 3.77 -11.18
C ARG A 34 -13.80 2.52 -11.81
N GLN A 35 -13.29 2.10 -12.97
CA GLN A 35 -13.77 0.89 -13.65
C GLN A 35 -13.52 -0.35 -12.81
N TRP A 36 -12.33 -0.49 -12.23
CA TRP A 36 -11.99 -1.65 -11.40
C TRP A 36 -12.75 -1.71 -10.07
N ASP A 37 -13.00 -0.57 -9.41
CA ASP A 37 -13.89 -0.53 -8.24
C ASP A 37 -15.32 -1.01 -8.60
N TRP A 38 -15.84 -0.65 -9.78
CA TRP A 38 -17.12 -1.16 -10.24
C TRP A 38 -17.09 -2.68 -10.52
N VAL A 39 -16.09 -3.18 -11.25
CA VAL A 39 -15.93 -4.63 -11.54
C VAL A 39 -15.82 -5.43 -10.25
N SER A 40 -15.03 -4.95 -9.28
CA SER A 40 -14.86 -5.61 -7.98
C SER A 40 -16.16 -5.66 -7.19
N ARG A 41 -16.93 -4.56 -7.12
CA ARG A 41 -18.25 -4.53 -6.48
C ARG A 41 -19.23 -5.48 -7.15
N GLN A 42 -19.20 -5.58 -8.48
CA GLN A 42 -20.06 -6.51 -9.20
C GLN A 42 -19.73 -7.96 -8.84
N ARG A 43 -18.45 -8.35 -8.90
CA ARG A 43 -17.99 -9.69 -8.51
C ARG A 43 -18.30 -10.03 -7.05
N ALA A 44 -18.14 -9.05 -6.15
CA ALA A 44 -18.48 -9.23 -4.74
C ALA A 44 -19.97 -9.56 -4.55
N ARG A 45 -20.86 -8.87 -5.29
CA ARG A 45 -22.30 -9.17 -5.27
C ARG A 45 -22.62 -10.55 -5.82
N GLU A 46 -21.97 -10.96 -6.91
CA GLU A 46 -22.12 -12.30 -7.49
C GLU A 46 -21.71 -13.41 -6.52
N LEU A 47 -20.72 -13.12 -5.65
CA LEU A 47 -20.22 -14.04 -4.63
C LEU A 47 -20.88 -13.86 -3.25
N ALA A 48 -21.94 -13.04 -3.15
CA ALA A 48 -22.61 -12.71 -1.90
C ALA A 48 -21.67 -12.26 -0.76
N LEU A 49 -20.57 -11.57 -1.12
CA LEU A 49 -19.63 -11.02 -0.16
C LEU A 49 -20.23 -9.80 0.54
N SER A 50 -20.01 -9.71 1.85
CA SER A 50 -20.34 -8.57 2.68
C SER A 50 -19.44 -7.37 2.36
N ASP A 51 -19.83 -6.17 2.83
CA ASP A 51 -19.14 -4.91 2.53
C ASP A 51 -17.66 -4.86 3.01
N GLY A 52 -17.26 -5.78 3.88
CA GLY A 52 -15.89 -5.91 4.40
C GLY A 52 -15.04 -6.98 3.72
N GLU A 53 -15.61 -7.77 2.82
CA GLU A 53 -14.93 -8.91 2.18
C GLU A 53 -14.42 -8.55 0.79
N LEU A 54 -13.27 -9.14 0.42
CA LEU A 54 -12.63 -8.87 -0.86
C LEU A 54 -12.03 -10.15 -1.45
N VAL A 55 -12.14 -10.29 -2.78
CA VAL A 55 -11.42 -11.33 -3.53
C VAL A 55 -10.11 -10.72 -4.05
N MET A 56 -9.00 -11.37 -3.72
CA MET A 56 -7.67 -11.05 -4.25
C MET A 56 -7.00 -12.31 -4.79
N ALA A 57 -6.04 -12.13 -5.69
CA ALA A 57 -5.24 -13.26 -6.16
C ALA A 57 -4.41 -13.82 -5.00
N ARG A 58 -4.39 -15.16 -4.84
CA ARG A 58 -3.60 -15.82 -3.80
C ARG A 58 -2.13 -15.39 -3.85
N GLY A 59 -1.52 -15.42 -5.04
CA GLY A 59 -0.13 -14.99 -5.21
C GLY A 59 0.13 -13.53 -4.84
N GLU A 60 -0.86 -12.64 -4.99
CA GLU A 60 -0.72 -11.24 -4.55
C GLU A 60 -0.68 -11.14 -3.01
N LEU A 61 -1.49 -11.95 -2.32
CA LEU A 61 -1.45 -12.05 -0.86
C LEU A 61 -0.15 -12.70 -0.38
N ASP A 62 0.30 -13.76 -1.04
CA ASP A 62 1.53 -14.47 -0.66
C ASP A 62 2.74 -13.54 -0.81
N SER A 63 2.87 -12.84 -1.94
CA SER A 63 3.91 -11.83 -2.10
C SER A 63 3.79 -10.69 -1.08
N LEU A 64 2.61 -10.40 -0.52
CA LEU A 64 2.49 -9.40 0.56
C LEU A 64 3.14 -9.91 1.84
N HIS A 65 2.85 -11.16 2.18
CA HIS A 65 3.40 -11.79 3.37
C HIS A 65 4.91 -11.95 3.26
N ASP A 66 5.45 -12.27 2.08
CA ASP A 66 6.89 -12.35 1.86
C ASP A 66 7.57 -10.99 2.08
N ASP A 67 7.06 -9.90 1.47
CA ASP A 67 7.59 -8.54 1.67
C ASP A 67 7.52 -8.11 3.15
N LEU A 68 6.40 -8.38 3.82
CA LEU A 68 6.21 -8.07 5.24
C LEU A 68 7.13 -8.89 6.13
N TYR A 69 7.39 -10.14 5.76
CA TYR A 69 8.32 -11.01 6.49
C TYR A 69 9.73 -10.45 6.43
N VAL A 70 10.20 -10.05 5.24
CA VAL A 70 11.52 -9.41 5.07
C VAL A 70 11.63 -8.14 5.91
N LEU A 71 10.60 -7.27 5.90
CA LEU A 71 10.58 -6.08 6.75
C LEU A 71 10.60 -6.44 8.24
N SER A 72 9.87 -7.48 8.66
CA SER A 72 9.85 -7.91 10.06
C SER A 72 11.22 -8.37 10.54
N CYS A 73 11.96 -9.09 9.70
CA CYS A 73 13.35 -9.48 9.97
C CYS A 73 14.24 -8.24 10.09
N ALA A 74 14.14 -7.30 9.15
CA ALA A 74 14.93 -6.08 9.19
C ALA A 74 14.69 -5.23 10.44
N VAL A 75 13.44 -5.15 10.90
CA VAL A 75 13.09 -4.50 12.17
C VAL A 75 13.70 -5.24 13.36
N ALA A 76 13.58 -6.57 13.39
CA ALA A 76 14.12 -7.37 14.49
C ALA A 76 15.66 -7.27 14.58
N ASP A 77 16.34 -7.27 13.44
CA ASP A 77 17.80 -7.11 13.38
C ASP A 77 18.23 -5.72 13.84
N ALA A 78 17.58 -4.66 13.34
CA ALA A 78 17.88 -3.30 13.78
C ALA A 78 17.57 -3.07 15.27
N GLN A 79 16.54 -3.71 15.82
CA GLN A 79 16.25 -3.68 17.25
C GLN A 79 17.35 -4.35 18.06
N ARG A 80 17.85 -5.51 17.62
CA ARG A 80 18.96 -6.21 18.26
C ARG A 80 20.25 -5.40 18.20
N ASP A 81 20.56 -4.83 17.04
CA ASP A 81 21.76 -4.01 16.85
C ASP A 81 21.78 -2.81 17.81
N LEU A 82 20.63 -2.20 18.08
CA LEU A 82 20.50 -1.07 19.01
C LEU A 82 20.71 -1.42 20.49
N GLU A 83 20.74 -2.70 20.86
CA GLU A 83 21.02 -3.14 22.23
C GLU A 83 22.52 -3.07 22.56
N ASP A 84 23.39 -3.04 21.54
CA ASP A 84 24.84 -3.02 21.67
C ASP A 84 25.44 -1.63 21.34
N GLU A 85 26.70 -1.41 21.74
CA GLU A 85 27.44 -0.23 21.26
C GLU A 85 27.72 -0.36 19.75
N MET A 86 27.16 0.56 18.96
CA MET A 86 27.32 0.58 17.51
C MET A 86 28.21 1.72 17.05
N THR A 87 29.04 1.43 16.05
CA THR A 87 29.70 2.45 15.24
C THR A 87 28.71 3.13 14.29
N LEU A 88 29.09 4.31 13.78
CA LEU A 88 28.30 5.01 12.76
C LEU A 88 28.10 4.16 11.49
N ASP A 89 29.11 3.39 11.07
CA ASP A 89 29.00 2.54 9.88
C ASP A 89 27.96 1.42 10.05
N GLU A 90 27.95 0.78 11.22
CA GLU A 90 26.95 -0.24 11.56
C GLU A 90 25.55 0.36 11.59
N CYS A 91 25.37 1.52 12.22
CA CYS A 91 24.09 2.23 12.24
C CYS A 91 23.58 2.55 10.82
N LEU A 92 24.46 3.04 9.95
CA LEU A 92 24.10 3.30 8.55
C LEU A 92 23.80 2.02 7.78
N ARG A 93 24.43 0.89 8.11
CA ARG A 93 24.17 -0.42 7.50
C ARG A 93 22.79 -0.94 7.90
N SER A 94 22.43 -0.89 9.17
CA SER A 94 21.11 -1.29 9.66
C SER A 94 20.00 -0.38 9.11
N LEU A 95 20.26 0.93 8.97
CA LEU A 95 19.33 1.85 8.32
C LEU A 95 19.13 1.54 6.82
N ARG A 96 20.21 1.23 6.09
CA ARG A 96 20.10 0.83 4.67
C ARG A 96 19.28 -0.45 4.53
N TRP A 97 19.55 -1.44 5.38
CA TRP A 97 18.79 -2.69 5.40
C TRP A 97 17.28 -2.46 5.64
N LEU A 98 16.93 -1.62 6.62
CA LEU A 98 15.54 -1.23 6.86
C LEU A 98 14.90 -0.55 5.65
N LEU A 99 15.61 0.36 4.99
CA LEU A 99 15.09 1.07 3.81
C LEU A 99 14.90 0.12 2.63
N GLU A 100 15.84 -0.79 2.39
CA GLU A 100 15.76 -1.82 1.34
C GLU A 100 14.56 -2.75 1.57
N ALA A 101 14.34 -3.18 2.81
CA ALA A 101 13.20 -4.03 3.17
C ALA A 101 11.85 -3.27 3.10
N ALA A 102 11.84 -1.97 3.35
CA ALA A 102 10.63 -1.14 3.31
C ALA A 102 10.25 -0.69 1.88
N GLU A 103 11.22 -0.50 1.00
CA GLU A 103 11.05 0.05 -0.36
C GLU A 103 9.93 -0.66 -1.16
N PRO A 104 9.84 -2.01 -1.22
CA PRO A 104 8.77 -2.70 -1.94
C PRO A 104 7.37 -2.26 -1.49
N LEU A 105 7.17 -2.02 -0.19
CA LEU A 105 5.88 -1.66 0.38
C LEU A 105 5.47 -0.21 0.07
N THR A 106 6.41 0.65 -0.32
CA THR A 106 6.13 2.07 -0.60
C THR A 106 5.46 2.29 -1.95
N VAL A 107 5.83 1.49 -2.96
CA VAL A 107 5.36 1.61 -4.34
C VAL A 107 4.24 0.61 -4.68
N ARG A 108 4.10 -0.43 -3.86
CA ARG A 108 3.17 -1.55 -4.08
C ARG A 108 1.70 -1.11 -4.03
N ARG A 109 0.90 -1.71 -4.91
CA ARG A 109 -0.54 -1.43 -5.04
C ARG A 109 -1.31 -2.73 -5.06
N LEU A 110 -2.15 -2.94 -4.06
CA LEU A 110 -3.02 -4.10 -4.01
C LEU A 110 -4.26 -3.93 -4.91
N GLY A 111 -4.74 -5.03 -5.48
CA GLY A 111 -5.92 -5.10 -6.32
C GLY A 111 -5.78 -4.34 -7.63
N THR A 112 -4.60 -3.85 -8.01
CA THR A 112 -4.42 -3.22 -9.32
C THR A 112 -4.03 -4.30 -10.33
N PRO A 113 -4.89 -4.66 -11.29
CA PRO A 113 -4.48 -5.60 -12.32
C PRO A 113 -3.34 -4.98 -13.12
N ALA A 114 -2.42 -5.80 -13.60
CA ALA A 114 -1.31 -5.40 -14.48
C ALA A 114 -1.81 -4.53 -15.65
#